data_AF-H6NB25-F1
#
_entry.id   AF-H6NB25-F1
#
_cell.length_a   1.000
_cell.length_b   1.000
_cell.length_c   1.000
_cell.angle_alpha   90.00
_cell.angle_beta   90.00
_cell.angle_gamma   90.00
#
_symmetry.space_group_name_H-M   'P 1'
#
loop_
_entity.id
_entity.type
_entity.pdbx_description
1 polymer ?
#
loop_
_entity_poly.entity_id
_entity_poly.type
_entity_poly.pdbx_seq_one_letter_code
_entity_poly.pdbx_strand_id
1 'polypeptide(L)'
;MRWVTWKGIGVDRMGCAWLIRRFIDPEAEFLFIEAGSTELPEGAEGFDIPGVRFTHHRGHCSFHALVQSFELRDPVLLRIARIVDEADTLQEIVLEPAAAGLDAICEGLRLISGSDEEALEKGCLVYEALYAQLLSQQPGARGSSR
;
A
#
# COMPACT_ATOMS: atom_id res chain seq x y z
N MET A 1 9.98 13.70 -0.78
CA MET A 1 10.09 13.70 -2.26
C MET A 1 8.67 13.64 -2.86
N ARG A 2 8.51 13.93 -4.16
CA ARG A 2 7.21 13.76 -4.85
C ARG A 2 7.11 12.34 -5.42
N TRP A 3 6.00 11.67 -5.14
CA TRP A 3 5.67 10.34 -5.63
C TRP A 3 4.40 10.42 -6.45
N VAL A 4 4.31 9.66 -7.53
CA VAL A 4 3.18 9.74 -8.46
C VAL A 4 2.60 8.36 -8.78
N THR A 5 1.29 8.28 -8.82
CA THR A 5 0.54 7.09 -9.25
C THR A 5 -0.70 7.48 -10.06
N TRP A 6 -1.46 6.51 -10.55
CA TRP A 6 -2.71 6.78 -11.25
C TRP A 6 -3.86 7.11 -10.31
N LYS A 7 -4.73 8.00 -10.77
CA LYS A 7 -6.04 8.28 -10.18
C LYS A 7 -6.88 7.01 -10.02
N GLY A 8 -7.87 7.09 -9.13
CA GLY A 8 -8.72 5.96 -8.80
C GLY A 8 -7.95 4.96 -7.94
N ILE A 9 -7.40 5.45 -6.83
CA ILE A 9 -6.53 4.64 -5.98
C ILE A 9 -7.25 3.41 -5.41
N GLY A 10 -6.55 2.28 -5.45
CA GLY A 10 -7.02 1.00 -4.91
C GLY A 10 -6.23 0.58 -3.68
N VAL A 11 -6.43 -0.68 -3.29
CA VAL A 11 -5.78 -1.28 -2.13
C VAL A 11 -4.25 -1.16 -2.19
N ASP A 12 -3.61 -1.53 -3.30
CA ASP A 12 -2.14 -1.47 -3.42
C ASP A 12 -1.61 -0.03 -3.36
N ARG A 13 -2.19 0.91 -4.12
CA ARG A 13 -1.75 2.33 -4.11
C ARG A 13 -1.84 2.97 -2.74
N MET A 14 -2.94 2.74 -2.02
CA MET A 14 -3.08 3.22 -0.64
C MET A 14 -2.02 2.61 0.29
N GLY A 15 -1.75 1.31 0.14
CA GLY A 15 -0.73 0.60 0.92
C GLY A 15 0.68 1.11 0.62
N CYS A 16 1.02 1.27 -0.65
CA CYS A 16 2.29 1.82 -1.12
C CYS A 16 2.55 3.21 -0.52
N ALA A 17 1.56 4.09 -0.59
CA ALA A 17 1.70 5.44 -0.06
C ALA A 17 1.87 5.47 1.47
N TRP A 18 1.14 4.61 2.21
CA TRP A 18 1.36 4.44 3.65
C TRP A 18 2.78 3.92 3.94
N LEU A 19 3.23 2.90 3.22
CA LEU A 19 4.57 2.31 3.37
C LEU A 19 5.67 3.36 3.10
N ILE A 20 5.51 4.13 2.02
CA ILE A 20 6.42 5.21 1.64
C ILE A 20 6.51 6.23 2.78
N ARG A 21 5.37 6.79 3.22
CA ARG A 21 5.37 7.78 4.31
C ARG A 21 5.93 7.24 5.62
N ARG A 22 5.70 5.97 5.92
CA ARG A 22 6.06 5.42 7.23
C ARG A 22 7.50 4.93 7.33
N PHE A 23 8.05 4.36 6.25
CA PHE A 23 9.33 3.64 6.31
C PHE A 23 10.40 4.16 5.34
N ILE A 24 10.04 4.95 4.33
CA ILE A 24 10.94 5.34 3.24
C ILE A 24 11.19 6.85 3.24
N ASP A 25 10.11 7.64 3.22
CA ASP A 25 10.13 9.09 3.04
C ASP A 25 8.99 9.74 3.83
N PRO A 26 9.23 10.15 5.10
CA PRO A 26 8.23 10.77 5.96
C PRO A 26 7.63 12.08 5.43
N GLU A 27 8.34 12.75 4.50
CA GLU A 27 7.92 13.99 3.86
C GLU A 27 7.43 13.74 2.42
N ALA A 28 6.95 12.53 2.12
CA ALA A 28 6.42 12.17 0.81
C ALA A 28 5.12 12.94 0.50
N GLU A 29 5.16 13.63 -0.64
CA GLU A 29 4.01 14.24 -1.30
C GLU A 29 3.54 13.34 -2.43
N PHE A 30 2.23 13.12 -2.54
CA PHE A 30 1.64 12.26 -3.56
C PHE A 30 0.93 13.07 -4.63
N LEU A 31 1.15 12.69 -5.88
CA LEU A 31 0.52 13.24 -7.06
C LEU A 31 -0.28 12.14 -7.77
N PHE A 32 -1.42 12.51 -8.35
CA PHE A 32 -2.29 11.60 -9.09
C PHE A 32 -2.45 12.06 -10.53
N ILE A 33 -2.05 11.20 -11.47
CA ILE A 33 -2.20 11.44 -12.92
C ILE A 33 -3.29 10.56 -13.50
N GLU A 34 -3.81 10.92 -14.67
CA GLU A 34 -4.86 10.13 -15.34
C GLU A 34 -4.42 8.67 -15.58
N ALA A 35 -5.34 7.74 -15.35
CA ALA A 35 -5.10 6.33 -15.59
C ALA A 35 -4.75 6.09 -17.07
N GLY A 36 -3.70 5.32 -17.32
CA GLY A 36 -3.14 5.10 -18.65
C GLY A 36 -2.03 6.09 -19.06
N SER A 37 -1.81 7.17 -18.30
CA SER A 37 -0.66 8.05 -18.55
C SER A 37 0.65 7.36 -18.17
N THR A 38 1.68 7.56 -18.99
CA THR A 38 3.06 7.11 -18.70
C THR A 38 4.01 8.30 -18.49
N GLU A 39 3.52 9.52 -18.68
CA GLU A 39 4.29 10.74 -18.48
C GLU A 39 4.27 11.11 -17.01
N LEU A 40 5.44 11.06 -16.37
CA LEU A 40 5.60 11.41 -14.96
C LEU A 40 5.95 12.90 -14.83
N PRO A 41 5.38 13.62 -13.84
CA PRO A 41 5.82 14.98 -13.53
C PRO A 41 7.33 15.03 -13.28
N GLU A 42 7.97 16.10 -13.73
CA GLU A 42 9.43 16.27 -13.58
C GLU A 42 9.84 16.11 -12.11
N GLY A 43 10.81 15.22 -11.84
CA GLY A 43 11.32 14.96 -10.50
C GLY A 43 10.38 14.20 -9.56
N ALA A 44 9.30 13.59 -10.07
CA ALA A 44 8.45 12.67 -9.32
C ALA A 44 8.85 11.21 -9.57
N GLU A 45 8.85 10.40 -8.52
CA GLU A 45 9.09 8.95 -8.60
C GLU A 45 7.77 8.21 -8.77
N GLY A 46 7.64 7.40 -9.82
CA GLY A 46 6.43 6.65 -10.11
C GLY A 46 6.31 5.37 -9.30
N PHE A 47 5.10 5.06 -8.81
CA PHE A 47 4.76 3.75 -8.25
C PHE A 47 3.37 3.31 -8.72
N ASP A 48 3.18 2.00 -8.81
CA ASP A 48 1.97 1.36 -9.33
C ASP A 48 1.50 1.91 -10.70
N ILE A 49 2.46 2.14 -11.57
CA ILE A 49 2.24 2.53 -12.98
C ILE A 49 3.02 1.53 -13.84
N PRO A 50 2.45 0.95 -14.91
CA PRO A 50 3.18 0.06 -15.80
C PRO A 50 4.45 0.70 -16.34
N GLY A 51 5.58 0.01 -16.18
CA GLY A 51 6.89 0.43 -16.70
C GLY A 51 7.72 1.33 -15.77
N VAL A 52 7.19 1.77 -14.63
CA VAL A 52 7.99 2.48 -13.61
C VAL A 52 8.76 1.48 -12.72
N ARG A 53 9.72 1.98 -11.95
CA ARG A 53 10.58 1.15 -11.09
C ARG A 53 9.79 0.34 -10.07
N PHE A 54 8.81 0.96 -9.42
CA PHE A 54 7.98 0.35 -8.39
C PHE A 54 6.61 -0.02 -8.97
N THR A 55 6.56 -1.13 -9.71
CA THR A 55 5.34 -1.63 -10.36
C THR A 55 5.17 -3.11 -10.04
N HIS A 56 4.03 -3.67 -10.43
CA HIS A 56 3.79 -5.10 -10.32
C HIS A 56 4.89 -5.90 -11.01
N HIS A 57 5.40 -6.92 -10.32
CA HIS A 57 6.49 -7.74 -10.85
C HIS A 57 6.28 -9.21 -10.49
N ARG A 58 6.28 -10.08 -11.50
CA ARG A 58 6.20 -11.55 -11.35
C ARG A 58 4.99 -12.02 -10.50
N GLY A 59 3.85 -11.34 -10.64
CA GLY A 59 2.63 -11.69 -9.91
C GLY A 59 2.52 -11.09 -8.51
N HIS A 60 3.47 -10.25 -8.11
CA HIS A 60 3.40 -9.46 -6.89
C HIS A 60 2.99 -8.01 -7.19
N CYS A 61 2.27 -7.39 -6.26
CA CYS A 61 1.86 -6.00 -6.28
C CYS A 61 3.03 -5.03 -6.07
N SER A 62 2.78 -3.74 -6.26
CA SER A 62 3.77 -2.68 -6.10
C SER A 62 4.23 -2.51 -4.64
N PHE A 63 3.37 -2.79 -3.65
CA PHE A 63 3.76 -2.80 -2.24
C PHE A 63 4.89 -3.78 -1.97
N HIS A 64 4.78 -5.00 -2.51
CA HIS A 64 5.82 -6.01 -2.39
C HIS A 64 7.11 -5.56 -3.07
N ALA A 65 7.02 -4.94 -4.26
CA ALA A 65 8.18 -4.41 -4.96
C ALA A 65 8.92 -3.32 -4.15
N LEU A 66 8.19 -2.45 -3.45
CA LEU A 66 8.77 -1.45 -2.54
C LEU A 66 9.47 -2.12 -1.34
N VAL A 67 8.81 -3.05 -0.66
CA VAL A 67 9.40 -3.80 0.48
C VAL A 67 10.73 -4.45 0.08
N GLN A 68 10.77 -5.09 -1.09
CA GLN A 68 12.00 -5.70 -1.60
C GLN A 68 13.07 -4.67 -1.96
N SER A 69 12.69 -3.61 -2.70
CA SER A 69 13.64 -2.61 -3.21
C SER A 69 14.33 -1.81 -2.11
N PHE A 70 13.65 -1.60 -0.98
CA PHE A 70 14.17 -0.90 0.19
C PHE A 70 14.68 -1.85 1.30
N GLU A 71 14.76 -3.16 0.99
CA GLU A 71 15.25 -4.20 1.91
C GLU A 71 14.57 -4.19 3.29
N LEU A 72 13.27 -3.91 3.33
CA LEU A 72 12.51 -3.84 4.58
C LEU A 72 12.26 -5.26 5.12
N ARG A 73 12.71 -5.52 6.35
CA ARG A 73 12.68 -6.87 6.97
C ARG A 73 11.70 -7.04 8.12
N ASP A 74 10.85 -6.04 8.36
CA ASP A 74 9.83 -6.12 9.42
C ASP A 74 8.84 -7.26 9.11
N PRO A 75 8.70 -8.27 10.00
CA PRO A 75 7.81 -9.41 9.76
C PRO A 75 6.34 -9.01 9.64
N VAL A 76 5.91 -7.89 10.25
CA VAL A 76 4.57 -7.34 10.08
C VAL A 76 4.40 -6.78 8.67
N LEU A 77 5.39 -6.03 8.17
CA LEU A 77 5.37 -5.54 6.78
C LEU A 77 5.35 -6.69 5.77
N LEU A 78 6.14 -7.74 6.00
CA LEU A 78 6.13 -8.92 5.14
C LEU A 78 4.77 -9.63 5.11
N ARG A 79 3.99 -9.53 6.19
CA ARG A 79 2.62 -10.05 6.22
C ARG A 79 1.64 -9.13 5.52
N ILE A 80 1.76 -7.81 5.72
CA ILE A 80 0.94 -6.83 4.98
C ILE A 80 1.18 -6.97 3.48
N ALA A 81 2.42 -7.17 3.03
CA ALA A 81 2.73 -7.40 1.62
C ALA A 81 1.95 -8.58 1.02
N ARG A 82 1.81 -9.69 1.75
CA ARG A 82 0.98 -10.83 1.31
C ARG A 82 -0.51 -10.51 1.29
N ILE A 83 -1.00 -9.79 2.31
CA ILE A 83 -2.40 -9.34 2.37
C ILE A 83 -2.72 -8.45 1.17
N VAL A 84 -1.83 -7.51 0.82
CA VAL A 84 -2.01 -6.61 -0.34
C VAL A 84 -1.90 -7.38 -1.65
N ASP A 85 -0.91 -8.28 -1.80
CA ASP A 85 -0.80 -9.15 -2.97
C ASP A 85 -2.12 -9.89 -3.24
N GLU A 86 -2.70 -10.52 -2.22
CA GLU A 86 -3.97 -11.25 -2.34
C GLU A 86 -5.19 -10.35 -2.55
N ALA A 87 -5.16 -9.11 -2.04
CA ALA A 87 -6.25 -8.15 -2.21
C ALA A 87 -6.26 -7.54 -3.62
N ASP A 88 -5.08 -7.29 -4.18
CA ASP A 88 -4.89 -6.54 -5.41
C ASP A 88 -4.83 -7.43 -6.67
N THR A 89 -4.50 -8.71 -6.50
CA THR A 89 -4.37 -9.67 -7.60
C THR A 89 -5.36 -10.82 -7.48
N LEU A 90 -5.82 -11.34 -8.62
CA LEU A 90 -6.66 -12.54 -8.65
C LEU A 90 -5.81 -13.76 -8.25
N GLN A 91 -6.08 -14.32 -7.08
CA GLN A 91 -5.42 -15.52 -6.57
C GLN A 91 -6.35 -16.73 -6.65
N GLU A 92 -5.82 -17.88 -7.10
CA GLU A 92 -6.57 -19.14 -7.13
C GLU A 92 -6.81 -19.71 -5.72
N ILE A 93 -5.97 -19.31 -4.75
CA ILE A 93 -6.00 -19.75 -3.36
C ILE A 93 -5.93 -18.50 -2.47
N VAL A 94 -6.93 -18.32 -1.60
CA VAL A 94 -6.95 -17.27 -0.58
C VAL A 94 -6.29 -17.81 0.69
N LEU A 95 -5.22 -17.15 1.16
CA LEU A 95 -4.47 -17.57 2.35
C LEU A 95 -4.56 -16.54 3.49
N GLU A 96 -4.65 -15.24 3.20
CA GLU A 96 -4.75 -14.18 4.19
C GLU A 96 -6.21 -13.71 4.33
N PRO A 97 -6.91 -14.06 5.44
CA PRO A 97 -8.34 -13.75 5.60
C PRO A 97 -8.69 -12.26 5.58
N ALA A 98 -7.69 -11.40 5.82
CA ALA A 98 -7.86 -9.95 5.83
C ALA A 98 -7.93 -9.34 4.42
N ALA A 99 -7.46 -10.03 3.38
CA ALA A 99 -7.29 -9.46 2.04
C ALA A 99 -8.61 -8.94 1.45
N ALA A 100 -9.63 -9.79 1.36
CA ALA A 100 -10.94 -9.39 0.80
C ALA A 100 -11.62 -8.27 1.60
N GLY A 101 -11.44 -8.26 2.93
CA GLY A 101 -11.97 -7.19 3.77
C GLY A 101 -11.22 -5.86 3.57
N LEU A 102 -9.89 -5.93 3.43
CA LEU A 102 -9.06 -4.76 3.16
C LEU A 102 -9.40 -4.14 1.80
N ASP A 103 -9.55 -4.95 0.76
CA ASP A 103 -9.95 -4.49 -0.58
C ASP A 103 -11.33 -3.80 -0.53
N ALA A 104 -12.33 -4.46 0.06
CA ALA A 104 -13.67 -3.89 0.20
C ALA A 104 -13.70 -2.57 0.99
N ILE A 105 -12.85 -2.44 2.01
CA ILE A 105 -12.71 -1.19 2.77
C ILE A 105 -12.05 -0.11 1.89
N CYS A 106 -10.96 -0.41 1.19
CA CYS A 106 -10.27 0.56 0.32
C CYS A 106 -11.18 1.04 -0.82
N GLU A 107 -11.96 0.13 -1.42
CA GLU A 107 -13.01 0.45 -2.39
C GLU A 107 -14.02 1.43 -1.78
N GLY A 108 -14.55 1.11 -0.61
CA GLY A 108 -15.49 1.96 0.11
C GLY A 108 -14.90 3.34 0.40
N LEU A 109 -13.64 3.42 0.83
CA LEU A 109 -12.94 4.68 1.08
C LEU A 109 -12.83 5.54 -0.17
N ARG A 110 -12.53 4.93 -1.33
CA ARG A 110 -12.53 5.65 -2.61
C ARG A 110 -13.93 6.19 -2.94
N LEU A 111 -14.97 5.38 -2.78
CA LEU A 111 -16.36 5.76 -3.12
C LEU A 111 -16.90 6.90 -2.25
N ILE A 112 -16.46 7.03 -0.99
CA ILE A 112 -16.93 8.07 -0.06
C ILE A 112 -16.01 9.32 -0.03
N SER A 113 -14.99 9.38 -0.86
CA SER A 113 -14.03 10.49 -0.87
C SER A 113 -14.21 11.34 -2.12
N GLY A 114 -14.06 12.65 -1.97
CA GLY A 114 -14.18 13.61 -3.07
C GLY A 114 -12.96 13.66 -3.97
N SER A 115 -11.81 13.14 -3.52
CA SER A 115 -10.56 13.08 -4.29
C SER A 115 -9.68 11.89 -3.88
N ASP A 116 -8.66 11.59 -4.69
CA ASP A 116 -7.67 10.55 -4.39
C ASP A 116 -6.81 10.94 -3.17
N GLU A 117 -6.53 12.23 -2.94
CA GLU A 117 -5.83 12.70 -1.74
C GLU A 117 -6.61 12.36 -0.46
N GLU A 118 -7.91 12.65 -0.44
CA GLU A 118 -8.77 12.36 0.71
C GLU A 118 -8.90 10.84 0.93
N ALA A 119 -9.08 10.07 -0.15
CA ALA A 119 -9.12 8.61 -0.08
C ALA A 119 -7.81 8.04 0.46
N LEU A 120 -6.68 8.62 0.07
CA LEU A 120 -5.34 8.22 0.51
C LEU A 120 -5.15 8.48 2.01
N GLU A 121 -5.54 9.65 2.50
CA GLU A 121 -5.45 9.98 3.93
C GLU A 121 -6.24 9.00 4.79
N LYS A 122 -7.48 8.66 4.38
CA LYS A 122 -8.29 7.65 5.06
C LYS A 122 -7.66 6.25 4.96
N GLY A 123 -7.14 5.89 3.79
CA GLY A 123 -6.48 4.61 3.54
C GLY A 123 -5.26 4.42 4.43
N CYS A 124 -4.43 5.45 4.59
CA CYS A 124 -3.28 5.45 5.49
C CYS A 124 -3.66 5.09 6.94
N LEU A 125 -4.81 5.57 7.44
CA LEU A 125 -5.30 5.21 8.77
C LEU A 125 -5.65 3.72 8.88
N VAL A 126 -6.24 3.14 7.82
CA VAL A 126 -6.57 1.70 7.77
C VAL A 126 -5.31 0.85 7.78
N TYR A 127 -4.31 1.22 6.98
CA TYR A 127 -3.02 0.52 6.95
C TYR A 127 -2.26 0.64 8.28
N GLU A 128 -2.30 1.81 8.91
CA GLU A 128 -1.72 2.00 10.25
C GLU A 128 -2.42 1.13 11.29
N ALA A 129 -3.76 1.06 11.26
CA ALA A 129 -4.54 0.20 12.14
C ALA A 129 -4.24 -1.29 11.91
N LEU A 130 -4.13 -1.72 10.65
CA LEU A 130 -3.76 -3.09 10.29
C LEU A 130 -2.35 -3.43 10.81
N TYR A 131 -1.38 -2.54 10.63
CA TYR A 131 -0.03 -2.71 11.14
C TYR A 131 -0.02 -2.87 12.67
N ALA A 132 -0.69 -1.97 13.40
CA ALA A 132 -0.78 -2.04 14.86
C ALA A 132 -1.44 -3.35 15.34
N GLN A 133 -2.51 -3.77 14.65
CA GLN A 133 -3.22 -5.00 14.95
C GLN A 133 -2.33 -6.23 14.76
N LEU A 134 -1.66 -6.34 13.61
CA LEU A 134 -0.76 -7.46 13.31
C LEU A 134 0.47 -7.48 14.23
N LEU A 135 0.99 -6.31 14.59
CA LEU A 135 2.08 -6.17 15.56
C LEU A 135 1.67 -6.70 16.94
N SER A 136 0.44 -6.41 17.41
CA SER A 136 -0.07 -6.91 18.69
C SER A 136 -0.17 -8.45 18.77
N GLN A 137 -0.23 -9.12 17.61
CA GLN A 137 -0.29 -10.58 17.51
C GLN A 137 1.10 -11.24 17.58
N GLN A 138 2.19 -10.48 17.39
CA GLN A 138 3.54 -11.03 17.35
C GLN A 138 3.93 -11.67 18.70
N PRO A 139 4.55 -12.86 18.69
CA PRO A 139 5.10 -13.46 19.91
C PRO A 139 6.15 -12.51 20.51
N GLY A 140 5.90 -12.00 21.71
CA GLY A 140 6.75 -11.02 22.40
C GLY A 140 6.13 -9.64 22.61
N ALA A 141 5.08 -9.27 21.85
CA ALA A 141 4.37 -8.00 22.05
C ALA A 141 3.49 -7.97 23.33
N ARG A 142 3.04 -9.15 23.79
CA ARG A 142 2.23 -9.31 25.02
C ARG A 142 3.05 -9.40 26.32
N GLY A 143 4.16 -8.66 26.39
CA GLY A 143 5.08 -8.66 27.54
C GLY A 143 4.88 -7.55 28.57
N SER A 144 3.98 -6.57 28.34
CA SER A 144 3.86 -5.41 29.24
C SER A 144 2.42 -4.91 29.38
N SER A 145 1.59 -5.70 30.06
CA SER A 145 0.45 -5.17 30.82
C SER A 145 -0.01 -6.26 31.80
N ARG A 146 0.48 -6.16 33.04
CA ARG A 146 -0.18 -6.73 34.22
C ARG A 146 -1.19 -5.71 34.72
#